data_AF-A0A975RD81-F1
#
_entry.id   AF-A0A975RD81-F1
#
_cell.length_a   1.000
_cell.length_b   1.000
_cell.length_c   1.000
_cell.angle_alpha   90.00
_cell.angle_beta   90.00
_cell.angle_gamma   90.00
#
_symmetry.space_group_name_H-M   'P 1'
#
loop_
_entity.id
_entity.type
_entity.pdbx_description
1 polymer ?
#
loop_
_entity_poly.entity_id
_entity_poly.type
_entity_poly.pdbx_seq_one_letter_code
_entity_poly.pdbx_strand_id
1 'polypeptide(L)' 'MSSRDEWSVSCRDLSGRRRDLTVFVSSDRVVIVAPPGEAAVLAPLDVGRLRAALRDAVVAVAQHPA' A
#
# COMPACT_ATOMS: atom_id res chain seq x y z
N MET A 1 -11.08 -17.36 -2.72
CA MET A 1 -11.19 -16.13 -1.91
C MET A 1 -9.80 -15.74 -1.45
N SER A 2 -8.96 -15.38 -2.42
CA SER A 2 -8.38 -14.04 -2.61
C SER A 2 -7.41 -13.70 -1.49
N SER A 3 -6.13 -13.96 -1.76
CA SER A 3 -4.97 -13.73 -0.90
C SER A 3 -5.08 -12.35 -0.26
N ARG A 4 -5.08 -12.32 1.07
CA ARG A 4 -5.36 -11.16 1.93
C ARG A 4 -4.13 -10.26 2.07
N ASP A 5 -3.29 -10.26 1.05
CA ASP A 5 -1.92 -9.73 1.07
C ASP A 5 -1.77 -8.52 0.14
N GLU A 6 -2.88 -7.87 -0.20
CA GLU A 6 -2.92 -6.66 -1.01
C GLU A 6 -3.89 -5.65 -0.37
N TRP A 7 -3.42 -4.41 -0.21
CA TRP A 7 -4.14 -3.29 0.37
C TRP A 7 -4.08 -2.09 -0.58
N SER A 8 -5.23 -1.49 -0.84
CA SER A 8 -5.33 -0.25 -1.59
C SER A 8 -5.51 0.93 -0.63
N VAL A 9 -4.68 1.96 -0.79
CA VAL A 9 -4.70 3.19 0.01
C VAL A 9 -5.02 4.37 -0.89
N SER A 10 -6.20 4.96 -0.72
CA SER A 10 -6.55 6.18 -1.46
C SER A 10 -5.58 7.32 -1.20
N CYS A 11 -5.20 8.00 -2.26
CA CYS A 11 -4.31 9.15 -2.27
C CYS A 11 -4.72 10.12 -3.40
N ARG A 12 -3.89 11.14 -3.64
CA ARG A 12 -3.99 12.00 -4.82
C ARG A 12 -2.69 12.01 -5.58
N ASP A 13 -2.73 12.41 -6.84
CA ASP A 13 -1.52 12.76 -7.59
C ASP A 13 -1.17 14.25 -7.43
N LEU A 14 -0.09 14.70 -8.09
CA LEU A 14 0.32 16.11 -8.11
C LEU A 14 -0.71 17.03 -8.77
N SER A 15 -1.61 16.50 -9.62
CA SER A 15 -2.74 17.24 -10.20
C SER A 15 -3.98 17.23 -9.30
N GLY A 16 -3.89 16.64 -8.11
CA GLY A 16 -4.98 16.55 -7.14
C GLY A 16 -6.05 15.52 -7.50
N ARG A 17 -5.88 14.72 -8.57
CA ARG A 17 -6.87 13.70 -8.92
C ARG A 17 -6.78 12.55 -7.95
N ARG A 18 -7.93 11.95 -7.63
CA ARG A 18 -7.99 10.80 -6.74
C ARG A 18 -7.37 9.58 -7.43
N ARG A 19 -6.43 8.95 -6.73
CA ARG A 19 -5.73 7.73 -7.13
C ARG A 19 -5.64 6.79 -5.95
N ASP A 20 -5.09 5.61 -6.18
CA ASP A 20 -4.81 4.64 -5.13
C ASP A 20 -3.34 4.21 -5.22
N LEU A 21 -2.73 4.03 -4.05
CA LEU A 21 -1.43 3.41 -3.86
C LEU A 21 -1.67 1.98 -3.39
N THR A 22 -1.00 1.02 -4.01
CA THR A 22 -1.15 -0.39 -3.67
C THR A 22 0.01 -0.85 -2.79
N VAL A 23 -0.28 -1.56 -1.72
CA VAL A 23 0.69 -2.28 -0.90
C VAL A 23 0.39 -3.77 -1.07
N PHE A 24 1.38 -4.60 -1.33
CA PHE A 24 1.19 -6.05 -1.33
C PHE A 24 2.42 -6.80 -0.84
N VAL A 25 2.23 -8.06 -0.48
CA VAL A 25 3.35 -8.95 -0.13
C VAL A 25 3.78 -9.75 -1.35
N SER A 26 5.10 -9.82 -1.56
CA SER A 26 5.72 -10.70 -2.54
C SER A 26 6.84 -11.46 -1.85
N SER A 27 6.61 -12.76 -1.62
CA SER A 27 7.52 -13.63 -0.87
C SER A 27 7.82 -13.06 0.53
N ASP A 28 9.08 -12.70 0.79
CA ASP A 28 9.56 -12.15 2.06
C ASP A 28 9.56 -10.61 2.09
N ARG A 29 8.88 -9.95 1.14
CA ARG A 29 8.96 -8.51 0.93
C ARG A 29 7.61 -7.83 0.93
N VAL A 30 7.57 -6.62 1.47
CA VAL A 30 6.47 -5.68 1.27
C VAL A 30 6.78 -4.81 0.06
N VAL A 31 5.89 -4.80 -0.92
CA VAL A 31 5.99 -4.01 -2.14
C VAL A 31 4.97 -2.89 -2.08
N ILE A 32 5.39 -1.69 -2.48
CA ILE A 32 4.53 -0.51 -2.56
C ILE A 32 4.58 0.01 -4.00
N VAL A 33 3.40 0.13 -4.61
CA VAL A 33 3.24 0.65 -5.97
C VAL A 33 2.48 1.97 -5.89
N ALA A 34 3.20 3.05 -6.20
CA ALA A 34 2.58 4.34 -6.43
C ALA A 34 1.76 4.33 -7.73
N PRO A 35 0.79 5.24 -7.89
CA PRO A 35 0.07 5.42 -9.15
C PRO A 35 1.04 5.53 -10.34
N PRO A 36 0.72 4.94 -11.49
CA PRO A 36 1.63 4.88 -12.63
C PRO A 36 2.04 6.27 -13.11
N GLY A 37 3.36 6.49 -13.22
CA GLY A 37 3.95 7.71 -13.78
C GLY A 37 3.86 8.96 -12.90
N GLU A 38 3.35 8.85 -11.67
CA GLU A 38 3.03 10.02 -10.84
C GLU A 38 3.41 9.81 -9.36
N ALA A 39 3.70 10.90 -8.65
CA ALA A 39 3.92 10.85 -7.21
C ALA A 39 2.58 10.73 -6.47
N ALA A 40 2.51 9.81 -5.50
CA ALA A 40 1.40 9.74 -4.56
C ALA A 40 1.53 10.85 -3.50
N VAL A 41 0.56 11.74 -3.47
CA VAL A 41 0.38 12.77 -2.45
C VAL A 41 -0.61 12.24 -1.41
N LEU A 42 -0.15 12.08 -0.17
CA LEU A 42 -0.97 11.60 0.94
C LEU A 42 -1.31 12.75 1.88
N ALA A 43 -2.60 12.93 2.17
CA ALA A 43 -3.02 13.79 3.28
C ALA A 43 -2.72 13.08 4.63
N PRO A 44 -2.72 13.79 5.77
CA PRO A 44 -2.40 13.19 7.07
C PRO A 44 -3.19 11.91 7.40
N LEU A 45 -4.47 11.85 7.03
CA LEU A 45 -5.30 10.65 7.21
C LEU A 45 -4.85 9.50 6.31
N ASP A 46 -4.47 9.79 5.06
CA ASP A 46 -4.02 8.78 4.10
C ASP A 46 -2.65 8.22 4.50
N VAL A 47 -1.77 9.04 5.09
CA VAL A 47 -0.53 8.57 5.74
C VAL A 47 -0.87 7.60 6.89
N GLY A 48 -1.89 7.92 7.69
CA GLY A 48 -2.37 7.02 8.74
C GLY A 48 -2.86 5.67 8.21
N ARG A 49 -3.57 5.67 7.08
CA ARG A 49 -4.04 4.46 6.40
C ARG A 49 -2.90 3.66 5.79
N LEU A 50 -1.94 4.33 5.15
CA LEU A 50 -0.73 3.68 4.64
C LEU A 50 0.04 2.99 5.76
N ARG A 51 0.20 3.64 6.91
CA ARG A 51 0.85 3.04 8.08
C ARG A 51 0.12 1.78 8.55
N ALA A 52 -1.22 1.77 8.54
CA ALA A 52 -2.00 0.58 8.90
C ALA A 52 -1.78 -0.56 7.90
N ALA A 53 -1.87 -0.28 6.60
CA ALA A 53 -1.61 -1.26 5.54
C ALA A 53 -0.20 -1.85 5.62
N LEU A 54 0.82 -1.02 5.87
CA LEU A 54 2.20 -1.50 6.02
C LEU A 54 2.39 -2.39 7.25
N ARG A 55 1.69 -2.11 8.36
CA ARG A 55 1.71 -2.97 9.55
C ARG A 55 1.10 -4.33 9.25
N ASP A 56 -0.05 -4.35 8.59
CA ASP A 56 -0.73 -5.59 8.21
C ASP A 56 0.14 -6.40 7.24
N ALA A 57 0.79 -5.75 6.27
CA ALA A 57 1.69 -6.38 5.32
C ALA A 57 2.92 -7.03 5.99
N VAL A 58 3.53 -6.37 6.98
CA VAL A 58 4.66 -6.96 7.72
C VAL A 58 4.22 -8.19 8.52
N VAL A 59 3.03 -8.16 9.12
CA VAL A 59 2.46 -9.34 9.80
C VAL A 59 2.24 -10.49 8.81
N ALA A 60 1.73 -10.19 7.62
CA ALA A 60 1.53 -11.19 6.57
C ALA A 60 2.84 -11.82 6.07
N VAL A 61 3.92 -11.03 5.91
CA VAL A 61 5.27 -11.54 5.60
C VAL A 61 5.76 -12.49 6.68
N ALA A 62 5.61 -12.13 7.96
CA ALA A 62 6.07 -12.97 9.07
C ALA A 62 5.34 -14.33 9.15
N GLN A 63 4.14 -14.42 8.60
CA GLN A 63 3.37 -15.67 8.52
C GLN A 63 3.77 -16.56 7.34
N HIS A 64 4.50 -16.01 6.36
CA HIS A 64 5.01 -16.73 5.19
C HIS A 64 6.54 -16.60 5.09
N PRO A 65 7.29 -17.12 6.07
CA PRO A 65 8.75 -17.15 5.96
C PRO A 65 9.16 -18.00 4.76
N ALA A 66 10.08 -17.47 3.95
CA ALA A 66 10.61 -18.12 2.76
C ALA A 66 11.27 -19.48 3.04
#